data_AF-A0A9X2SSM6-F1
#
_entry.id   AF-A0A9X2SSM6-F1
#
_cell.length_a   1.000
_cell.length_b   1.000
_cell.length_c   1.000
_cell.angle_alpha   90.00
_cell.angle_beta   90.00
_cell.angle_gamma   90.00
#
_symmetry.space_group_name_H-M   'P 1'
#
loop_
_entity.id
_entity.type
_entity.pdbx_description
1 polymer ?
#
loop_
_entity_poly.entity_id
_entity_poly.type
_entity_poly.pdbx_seq_one_letter_code
_entity_poly.pdbx_strand_id
1 'polypeptide(L)'
;MIKHDLKNWIYTNDLEGLLFFAQRLNEALFDFSPDRYKAPTLFTISSCLELLRTASSVKNGVFPLKTLETVFEEFKSIYNKDIIAQELVGVDAKNYFLEITESNLEKFITGIELLIMKMPPREYLNL
;
A
#
# COMPACT_ATOMS: atom_id res chain seq x y z
N MET A 1 -23.59 5.43 12.25
CA MET A 1 -23.86 4.84 10.92
C MET A 1 -24.29 5.97 10.00
N ILE A 2 -23.58 6.17 8.89
CA ILE A 2 -23.96 7.18 7.89
C ILE A 2 -25.27 6.72 7.25
N LYS A 3 -26.24 7.63 7.11
CA LYS A 3 -27.52 7.31 6.47
C LYS A 3 -27.34 7.46 4.95
N HIS A 4 -27.32 6.36 4.22
CA HIS A 4 -27.17 6.36 2.76
C HIS A 4 -28.51 6.66 2.07
N ASP A 5 -28.46 7.47 1.00
CA ASP A 5 -29.61 7.70 0.13
C ASP A 5 -29.82 6.48 -0.77
N LEU A 6 -30.99 5.83 -0.65
CA LEU A 6 -31.33 4.60 -1.35
C LEU A 6 -32.29 4.84 -2.53
N LYS A 7 -32.53 6.09 -2.94
CA LYS A 7 -33.51 6.42 -3.99
C LYS A 7 -33.28 5.70 -5.33
N ASN A 8 -32.05 5.26 -5.61
CA ASN A 8 -31.67 4.56 -6.83
C ASN A 8 -31.55 3.03 -6.63
N TRP A 9 -31.82 2.50 -5.44
CA TRP A 9 -31.72 1.07 -5.15
C TRP A 9 -33.08 0.39 -5.30
N ILE A 10 -33.19 -0.53 -6.26
CA ILE A 10 -34.38 -1.35 -6.48
C ILE A 10 -34.03 -2.76 -6.04
N TYR A 11 -34.73 -3.28 -5.03
CA TYR A 11 -34.50 -4.63 -4.54
C TYR A 11 -35.09 -5.68 -5.49
N THR A 12 -34.31 -6.71 -5.77
CA THR A 12 -34.74 -7.99 -6.36
C THR A 12 -34.09 -9.13 -5.57
N ASN A 13 -34.65 -10.34 -5.64
CA ASN A 13 -34.09 -11.50 -4.93
C ASN A 13 -32.62 -11.78 -5.32
N ASP A 14 -32.24 -11.46 -6.56
CA ASP A 14 -30.85 -11.62 -7.05
C ASP A 14 -29.86 -10.63 -6.40
N LEU A 15 -30.36 -9.56 -5.76
CA LEU A 15 -29.58 -8.52 -5.09
C LEU A 15 -29.55 -8.69 -3.56
N GLU A 16 -30.06 -9.82 -3.06
CA GLU A 16 -30.05 -10.14 -1.63
C GLU A 16 -28.61 -10.05 -1.09
N GLY A 17 -28.43 -9.34 0.03
CA GLY A 17 -27.12 -9.11 0.64
C GLY A 17 -26.22 -8.08 -0.07
N LEU A 18 -26.47 -7.72 -1.35
CA LEU A 18 -25.61 -6.81 -2.09
C LEU A 18 -25.64 -5.38 -1.53
N LEU A 19 -26.81 -4.93 -1.03
CA LEU A 19 -26.92 -3.63 -0.36
C LEU A 19 -26.06 -3.56 0.89
N PHE A 20 -26.10 -4.61 1.72
CA PHE A 20 -25.30 -4.70 2.93
C PHE A 20 -23.80 -4.74 2.61
N PHE A 21 -23.42 -5.52 1.60
CA PHE A 21 -22.04 -5.57 1.09
C PHE A 21 -21.56 -4.19 0.64
N ALA A 22 -22.34 -3.49 -0.20
CA ALA A 22 -21.97 -2.16 -0.71
C ALA A 22 -21.83 -1.13 0.42
N GLN A 23 -22.71 -1.17 1.43
CA GLN A 23 -22.62 -0.30 2.59
C GLN A 23 -21.37 -0.57 3.43
N ARG A 24 -21.03 -1.84 3.66
CA ARG A 24 -19.79 -2.21 4.38
C ARG A 24 -18.55 -1.81 3.60
N LEU A 25 -18.55 -2.00 2.28
CA LEU A 25 -17.46 -1.58 1.41
C LEU A 25 -17.27 -0.07 1.46
N ASN A 26 -18.36 0.70 1.40
CA ASN A 26 -18.31 2.15 1.48
C ASN A 26 -17.79 2.64 2.84
N GLU A 27 -18.19 2.01 3.95
CA GLU A 27 -17.64 2.33 5.28
C GLU A 27 -16.15 2.00 5.40
N ALA A 28 -15.73 0.85 4.86
CA ALA A 28 -14.34 0.41 4.88
C ALA A 28 -13.42 1.25 4.00
N LEU A 29 -13.97 1.96 3.00
CA LEU A 29 -13.21 2.81 2.07
C LEU A 29 -13.46 4.31 2.30
N PHE A 30 -14.25 4.69 3.30
CA PHE A 30 -14.67 6.07 3.50
C PHE A 30 -13.49 7.01 3.75
N ASP A 31 -13.40 8.09 2.96
CA ASP A 31 -12.23 8.98 2.94
C ASP A 31 -11.91 9.62 4.29
N PHE A 32 -12.93 9.92 5.08
CA PHE A 32 -12.81 10.58 6.38
C PHE A 32 -12.62 9.62 7.56
N SER A 33 -12.61 8.30 7.31
CA SER A 33 -12.23 7.34 8.34
C SER A 33 -10.73 7.45 8.62
N PRO A 34 -10.29 7.44 9.89
CA PRO A 34 -8.87 7.34 10.20
C PRO A 34 -8.27 6.13 9.49
N ASP A 35 -7.07 6.27 8.91
CA ASP A 35 -6.49 5.25 8.02
C ASP A 35 -6.38 3.86 8.66
N ARG A 36 -6.25 3.78 9.99
CA ARG A 36 -6.30 2.53 10.77
C ARG A 36 -7.61 1.73 10.66
N TYR A 37 -8.70 2.35 10.21
CA TYR A 37 -10.03 1.73 10.03
C TYR A 37 -10.37 1.49 8.57
N LYS A 38 -9.57 2.02 7.63
CA LYS A 38 -9.73 1.71 6.23
C LYS A 38 -9.32 0.26 6.00
N ALA A 39 -10.00 -0.43 5.07
CA ALA A 39 -9.54 -1.73 4.63
C ALA A 39 -8.05 -1.63 4.26
N PRO A 40 -7.19 -2.60 4.65
CA PRO A 40 -5.78 -2.57 4.33
C PRO A 40 -5.61 -2.73 2.81
N THR A 41 -5.73 -1.62 2.08
CA THR A 41 -5.37 -1.47 0.67
C THR A 41 -3.88 -1.15 0.53
N LEU A 42 -3.15 -1.13 1.66
CA LEU A 42 -1.69 -1.05 1.78
C LEU A 42 -1.06 -2.32 1.23
N PHE A 43 -1.18 -2.48 -0.08
CA PHE A 43 -0.33 -3.34 -0.86
C PHE A 43 1.12 -2.93 -0.61
N THR A 44 2.01 -3.92 -0.52
CA THR A 44 3.45 -3.70 -0.49
C THR A 44 3.89 -2.72 -1.58
N ILE A 45 3.29 -2.80 -2.79
CA ILE A 45 3.53 -1.88 -3.91
C ILE A 45 3.18 -0.41 -3.54
N SER A 46 2.03 -0.17 -2.93
CA SER A 46 1.61 1.18 -2.52
C SER A 46 2.59 1.79 -1.54
N SER A 47 3.10 0.97 -0.60
CA SER A 47 4.14 1.40 0.35
C SER A 47 5.49 1.65 -0.34
N CYS A 48 5.86 0.87 -1.36
CA CYS A 48 7.03 1.19 -2.20
C CYS A 48 6.89 2.54 -2.91
N LEU A 49 5.71 2.86 -3.44
CA LEU A 49 5.45 4.15 -4.09
C LEU A 49 5.55 5.31 -3.09
N GLU A 50 5.10 5.12 -1.86
CA GLU A 50 5.27 6.09 -0.77
C GLU A 50 6.75 6.29 -0.40
N LEU A 51 7.54 5.22 -0.36
CA LEU A 51 8.99 5.30 -0.16
C LEU A 51 9.66 6.13 -1.26
N LEU A 52 9.31 5.90 -2.54
CA LEU A 52 9.88 6.66 -3.66
C LEU A 52 9.52 8.14 -3.59
N ARG A 53 8.27 8.46 -3.23
CA ARG A 53 7.82 9.86 -3.03
C ARG A 53 8.58 10.51 -1.88
N THR A 54 8.70 9.82 -0.75
CA THR A 54 9.42 10.31 0.44
C THR A 54 10.90 10.51 0.14
N ALA A 55 11.54 9.59 -0.57
CA ALA A 55 12.93 9.72 -0.99
C ALA A 55 13.16 10.93 -1.90
N SER A 56 12.23 11.19 -2.83
CA SER A 56 12.25 12.39 -3.67
C SER A 56 12.11 13.68 -2.82
N SER A 57 11.20 13.70 -1.86
CA SER A 57 11.07 14.83 -0.93
C SER A 57 12.30 15.05 -0.06
N VAL A 58 12.98 13.99 0.38
CA VAL A 58 14.28 14.08 1.09
C VAL A 58 15.35 14.65 0.18
N LYS A 59 15.47 14.16 -1.05
CA LYS A 59 16.43 14.67 -2.05
C LYS A 59 16.22 16.16 -2.35
N ASN A 60 14.97 16.61 -2.33
CA ASN A 60 14.60 18.02 -2.53
C ASN A 60 14.70 18.87 -1.25
N GLY A 61 15.18 18.31 -0.13
CA GLY A 61 15.35 19.02 1.14
C GLY A 61 14.02 19.38 1.84
N VAL A 62 12.91 18.79 1.44
CA VAL A 62 11.58 19.03 2.05
C VAL A 62 11.46 18.30 3.38
N PHE A 63 11.98 17.08 3.46
CA PHE A 63 11.98 16.26 4.67
C PHE A 63 13.39 15.84 5.07
N PRO A 64 13.67 15.64 6.36
CA PRO A 64 14.92 15.05 6.80
C PRO A 64 15.01 13.58 6.41
N LEU A 65 16.24 13.05 6.26
CA LEU A 65 16.50 11.63 5.97
C LEU A 65 15.77 10.70 6.95
N LYS A 66 15.63 11.13 8.21
CA LYS A 66 14.92 10.38 9.26
C LYS A 66 13.47 10.06 8.92
N THR A 67 12.80 10.91 8.14
CA THR A 67 11.43 10.63 7.69
C THR A 67 11.39 9.41 6.78
N LEU A 68 12.36 9.29 5.85
CA LEU A 68 12.46 8.12 4.96
C LEU A 68 12.75 6.84 5.74
N GLU A 69 13.62 6.90 6.77
CA GLU A 69 13.87 5.75 7.66
C GLU A 69 12.58 5.27 8.34
N THR A 70 11.77 6.20 8.87
CA THR A 70 10.49 5.86 9.51
C THR A 70 9.54 5.17 8.54
N VAL A 71 9.35 5.74 7.34
CA VAL A 71 8.48 5.15 6.30
C VAL A 71 9.03 3.77 5.87
N PHE A 72 10.34 3.59 5.88
CA PHE A 72 10.96 2.31 5.55
C PHE A 72 10.73 1.22 6.60
N GLU A 73 10.66 1.57 7.89
CA GLU A 73 10.24 0.63 8.93
C GLU A 73 8.77 0.21 8.77
N GLU A 74 7.89 1.14 8.39
CA GLU A 74 6.49 0.84 8.11
C GLU A 74 6.34 -0.10 6.92
N PHE A 75 7.07 0.18 5.82
CA PHE A 75 7.16 -0.71 4.67
C PHE A 75 7.59 -2.13 5.07
N LYS A 76 8.64 -2.28 5.88
CA LYS A 76 9.10 -3.60 6.33
C LYS A 76 8.01 -4.33 7.13
N SER A 77 7.27 -3.62 7.98
CA SER A 77 6.13 -4.18 8.73
C SER A 77 5.00 -4.65 7.82
N ILE A 78 4.71 -3.91 6.74
CA ILE A 78 3.72 -4.26 5.72
C ILE A 78 4.18 -5.50 4.94
N TYR A 79 5.39 -5.46 4.37
CA TYR A 79 5.97 -6.54 3.58
C TYR A 79 5.99 -7.87 4.33
N ASN A 80 6.38 -7.86 5.61
CA ASN A 80 6.45 -9.07 6.43
C ASN A 80 5.08 -9.75 6.67
N LYS A 81 3.96 -9.05 6.46
CA LYS A 81 2.60 -9.59 6.58
C LYS A 81 2.01 -9.99 5.22
N ASP A 82 2.68 -9.65 4.14
CA ASP A 82 2.20 -9.81 2.78
C ASP A 82 2.82 -11.04 2.11
N ILE A 83 2.13 -12.18 2.22
CA ILE A 83 2.62 -13.47 1.71
C ILE A 83 2.77 -13.43 0.19
N ILE A 84 1.86 -12.76 -0.51
CA ILE A 84 1.89 -12.65 -1.98
C ILE A 84 3.14 -11.87 -2.41
N ALA A 85 3.43 -10.73 -1.77
CA ALA A 85 4.66 -9.98 -2.03
C ALA A 85 5.93 -10.81 -1.77
N GLN A 86 5.93 -11.60 -0.70
CA GLN A 86 7.05 -12.47 -0.36
C GLN A 86 7.29 -13.56 -1.41
N GLU A 87 6.22 -14.19 -1.91
CA GLU A 87 6.28 -15.19 -2.96
C GLU A 87 6.76 -14.60 -4.30
N LEU A 88 6.25 -13.43 -4.69
CA LEU A 88 6.63 -12.78 -5.95
C LEU A 88 8.08 -12.29 -5.95
N VAL A 89 8.56 -11.73 -4.83
CA VAL A 89 9.94 -11.22 -4.74
C VAL A 89 10.95 -12.37 -4.58
N GLY A 90 10.56 -13.43 -3.87
CA GLY A 90 11.37 -14.60 -3.59
C GLY A 90 12.45 -14.36 -2.53
N VAL A 91 13.43 -15.26 -2.48
CA VAL A 91 14.48 -15.32 -1.44
C VAL A 91 15.37 -14.06 -1.39
N ASP A 92 15.40 -13.29 -2.48
CA ASP A 92 16.24 -12.10 -2.65
C ASP A 92 15.70 -10.84 -1.99
N ALA A 93 14.54 -10.87 -1.35
CA ALA A 93 13.89 -9.68 -0.78
C ALA A 93 14.82 -8.81 0.07
N LYS A 94 15.65 -9.45 0.91
CA LYS A 94 16.60 -8.79 1.80
C LYS A 94 17.67 -8.00 1.05
N ASN A 95 18.00 -8.37 -0.17
CA ASN A 95 19.02 -7.70 -0.98
C ASN A 95 18.57 -6.30 -1.43
N TYR A 96 17.25 -6.04 -1.43
CA TYR A 96 16.69 -4.73 -1.77
C TYR A 96 16.53 -3.82 -0.56
N PHE A 97 16.72 -4.33 0.66
CA PHE A 97 16.55 -3.58 1.91
C PHE A 97 17.84 -2.86 2.28
N LEU A 98 18.23 -1.95 1.40
CA LEU A 98 19.48 -1.20 1.51
C LEU A 98 19.42 -0.19 2.66
N GLU A 99 20.57 0.06 3.29
CA GLU A 99 20.69 1.11 4.30
C GLU A 99 20.44 2.49 3.69
N ILE A 100 19.69 3.31 4.42
CA ILE A 100 19.35 4.67 4.03
C ILE A 100 20.46 5.59 4.54
N THR A 101 21.29 6.08 3.62
CA THR A 101 22.29 7.12 3.87
C THR A 101 22.26 8.13 2.72
N GLU A 102 22.75 9.35 2.93
CA GLU A 102 22.83 10.36 1.86
C GLU A 102 23.64 9.85 0.66
N SER A 103 24.71 9.09 0.90
CA SER A 103 25.57 8.54 -0.15
C SER A 103 24.97 7.35 -0.91
N ASN A 104 24.02 6.62 -0.31
CA ASN A 104 23.38 5.46 -0.92
C ASN A 104 21.93 5.71 -1.35
N LEU A 105 21.40 6.92 -1.18
CA LEU A 105 19.99 7.22 -1.46
C LEU A 105 19.56 6.84 -2.88
N GLU A 106 20.39 7.10 -3.89
CA GLU A 106 20.11 6.69 -5.28
C GLU A 106 20.04 5.16 -5.43
N LYS A 107 20.94 4.42 -4.78
CA LYS A 107 20.91 2.95 -4.80
C LYS A 107 19.68 2.41 -4.10
N PHE A 108 19.30 3.03 -2.97
CA PHE A 108 18.07 2.70 -2.26
C PHE A 108 16.86 2.87 -3.17
N ILE A 109 16.74 4.02 -3.86
CA ILE A 109 15.66 4.29 -4.83
C ILE A 109 15.62 3.20 -5.91
N THR A 110 16.74 2.90 -6.54
CA THR A 110 16.82 1.82 -7.54
C THR A 110 16.42 0.46 -6.95
N GLY A 111 16.79 0.16 -5.71
CA GLY A 111 16.40 -1.06 -5.02
C GLY A 111 14.88 -1.18 -4.87
N ILE A 112 14.20 -0.08 -4.50
CA ILE A 112 12.74 -0.03 -4.38
C ILE A 112 12.05 -0.14 -5.75
N GLU A 113 12.60 0.51 -6.78
CA GLU A 113 12.08 0.38 -8.17
C GLU A 113 12.15 -1.07 -8.65
N LEU A 114 13.27 -1.76 -8.42
CA LEU A 114 13.41 -3.19 -8.74
C LEU A 114 12.42 -4.05 -7.98
N LEU A 115 12.14 -3.72 -6.72
CA LEU A 115 11.15 -4.43 -5.91
C LEU A 115 9.74 -4.29 -6.51
N ILE A 116 9.35 -3.09 -6.95
CA ILE A 116 8.08 -2.84 -7.66
C ILE A 116 8.03 -3.67 -8.96
N MET A 117 9.11 -3.72 -9.73
CA MET A 117 9.15 -4.50 -10.98
C MET A 117 8.96 -6.00 -10.74
N LYS A 118 9.41 -6.53 -9.59
CA LYS A 118 9.17 -7.92 -9.19
C LYS A 118 7.74 -8.21 -8.73
N MET A 119 6.96 -7.18 -8.42
CA MET A 119 5.56 -7.31 -7.97
C MET A 119 4.61 -6.64 -8.97
N PRO A 120 4.48 -7.14 -10.21
CA PRO A 120 3.58 -6.54 -11.18
C PRO A 120 2.11 -6.69 -10.72
N PRO A 121 1.26 -5.64 -10.87
CA PRO A 121 -0.11 -5.65 -10.36
C PRO A 121 -0.98 -6.81 -10.85
N ARG A 122 -0.70 -7.35 -12.05
CA ARG A 122 -1.44 -8.48 -12.61
C ARG A 122 -1.22 -9.77 -11.82
N GLU A 123 0.03 -10.05 -11.46
CA GLU A 123 0.39 -11.27 -10.70
C GLU A 123 -0.14 -11.17 -9.27
N TYR A 124 -0.23 -9.95 -8.72
CA TYR A 124 -0.75 -9.68 -7.39
C TYR A 124 -2.25 -9.98 -7.21
N LEU A 125 -3.02 -9.94 -8.29
CA LEU A 125 -4.48 -10.12 -8.27
C LEU A 125 -4.93 -11.54 -8.64
N ASN A 126 -3.99 -12.42 -9.01
CA ASN A 126 -4.28 -13.75 -9.55
C ASN A 126 -4.18 -14.90 -8.52
N LEU A 127 -4.07 -14.59 -7.21
CA LEU A 127 -3.93 -15.57 -6.12
C LEU A 127 -5.02 -15.42 -5.05
#